data_AF-A0A970HF01-F1
#
_entry.id   AF-A0A970HF01-F1
#
_cell.length_a   1.000
_cell.length_b   1.000
_cell.length_c   1.000
_cell.angle_alpha   90.00
_cell.angle_beta   90.00
_cell.angle_gamma   90.00
#
_symmetry.space_group_name_H-M   'P 1'
#
loop_
_entity.id
_entity.type
_entity.pdbx_description
1 polymer ?
#
loop_
_entity_poly.entity_id
_entity_poly.type
_entity_poly.pdbx_seq_one_letter_code
_entity_poly.pdbx_strand_id
1 'polypeptide(L)' 'EEPSLRSGVRRGARVRHPSLGTGTVLALEGEGEALKITVFFERAGKRKLVARYANLEPL' A
#
# COMPACT_ATOMS: atom_id res chain seq x y z
N GLU A 1 -9.77 -14.15 19.39
CA GLU A 1 -10.68 -14.24 18.23
C GLU A 1 -10.18 -13.25 17.17
N GLU A 2 -9.27 -13.68 16.29
CA GLU A 2 -9.52 -14.01 14.86
C GLU A 2 -9.43 -12.77 13.93
N PRO A 3 -8.93 -12.85 12.67
CA PRO A 3 -8.05 -13.85 12.08
C PRO A 3 -6.96 -13.26 11.15
N SER A 4 -6.00 -14.10 10.76
CA SER A 4 -5.28 -14.06 9.47
C SER A 4 -4.41 -12.83 9.14
N LEU A 5 -3.11 -12.94 9.46
CA LEU A 5 -2.00 -12.31 8.72
C LEU A 5 -1.92 -12.87 7.28
N ARG A 6 -2.95 -12.66 6.46
CA ARG A 6 -2.87 -12.91 5.02
C ARG A 6 -2.08 -11.77 4.39
N SER A 7 -0.77 -11.94 4.39
CA SER A 7 0.13 -11.67 3.27
C SER A 7 -0.53 -10.95 2.08
N GLY A 8 -0.54 -9.61 2.11
CA GLY A 8 -1.05 -8.84 1.00
C GLY A 8 -1.27 -7.37 1.36
N VAL A 9 -0.85 -6.49 0.46
CA VAL A 9 -1.15 -5.06 0.52
C VAL A 9 -2.67 -4.87 0.58
N ARG A 10 -3.20 -4.59 1.78
CA ARG A 10 -4.64 -4.41 2.06
C ARG A 10 -4.91 -3.02 2.62
N ARG A 11 -6.15 -2.54 2.54
CA ARG A 11 -6.54 -1.27 3.19
C ARG A 11 -6.23 -1.33 4.69
N GLY A 12 -5.58 -0.29 5.21
CA GLY A 12 -5.08 -0.22 6.58
C GLY A 12 -3.72 -0.89 6.80
N ALA A 13 -3.15 -1.58 5.81
CA ALA A 13 -1.81 -2.16 5.94
C ALA A 13 -0.73 -1.07 5.94
N ARG A 14 0.37 -1.33 6.66
CA ARG A 14 1.58 -0.52 6.55
C ARG A 14 2.44 -1.06 5.41
N VAL A 15 2.98 -0.15 4.62
CA VAL A 15 3.87 -0.44 3.50
C VAL A 15 5.08 0.46 3.57
N ARG A 16 6.19 0.01 3.01
CA ARG A 16 7.40 0.79 2.83
C ARG A 16 7.67 0.97 1.35
N HIS A 17 8.01 2.20 0.97
CA HIS A 17 8.51 2.54 -0.35
C HIS A 17 9.95 3.05 -0.22
N PRO A 18 10.89 2.61 -1.08
CA PRO A 18 12.31 2.98 -0.95
C PRO A 18 12.54 4.50 -0.98
N SER A 19 11.86 5.23 -1.86
CA SER A 19 11.99 6.70 -1.98
C SER A 19 11.06 7.52 -1.07
N LEU A 20 9.88 7.00 -0.70
CA LEU A 20 8.85 7.77 0.00
C LEU A 20 8.78 7.44 1.50
N GLY A 21 9.47 6.38 1.92
CA GLY A 21 9.49 5.89 3.28
C GLY A 21 8.25 5.05 3.60
N THR A 22 7.93 5.03 4.88
CA THR A 22 6.80 4.27 5.42
C THR A 22 5.47 4.98 5.13
N GLY A 23 4.44 4.19 4.85
CA GLY A 23 3.09 4.70 4.63
C GLY A 23 2.01 3.70 4.97
N THR A 24 0.77 4.18 5.02
CA THR A 24 -0.42 3.37 5.32
C THR A 24 -1.36 3.37 4.13
N VAL A 25 -1.81 2.18 3.74
CA VAL A 25 -2.76 2.01 2.64
C VAL A 25 -4.12 2.56 3.04
N LEU A 26 -4.58 3.61 2.36
CA LEU A 26 -5.89 4.22 2.59
C LEU A 26 -6.99 3.56 1.74
N ALA A 27 -6.65 3.17 0.51
CA ALA A 27 -7.60 2.58 -0.43
C ALA A 27 -6.89 1.73 -1.50
N LEU A 28 -7.61 0.74 -2.01
CA LEU A 28 -7.22 -0.11 -3.12
C LEU A 28 -8.39 -0.10 -4.11
N GLU A 29 -8.12 0.24 -5.35
CA GLU A 29 -9.10 0.37 -6.43
C GLU A 29 -8.62 -0.42 -7.64
N GLY A 30 -9.46 -1.30 -8.18
CA GLY A 30 -9.08 -2.21 -9.26
C GLY A 30 -8.37 -3.46 -8.77
N GLU A 31 -7.91 -4.28 -9.71
CA GLU A 31 -7.38 -5.63 -9.45
C GLU A 31 -6.24 -5.94 -10.43
N GLY A 32 -5.38 -6.90 -10.06
CA GLY A 32 -4.29 -7.36 -10.91
C GLY A 32 -3.35 -6.23 -11.36
N GLU A 33 -3.19 -6.06 -12.67
CA GLU A 33 -2.27 -5.09 -13.29
C GLU A 33 -2.78 -3.64 -13.19
N ALA A 34 -4.09 -3.44 -13.06
CA ALA A 34 -4.71 -2.12 -12.95
C ALA A 34 -4.96 -1.69 -11.50
N LEU A 35 -4.46 -2.45 -10.52
CA LEU A 35 -4.61 -2.16 -9.10
C LEU A 35 -3.96 -0.81 -8.76
N LYS A 36 -4.79 0.17 -8.42
CA LYS A 36 -4.38 1.47 -7.89
C LYS A 36 -4.45 1.44 -6.38
N ILE A 37 -3.36 1.83 -5.75
CA ILE A 37 -3.23 1.93 -4.32
C ILE A 37 -3.08 3.39 -3.91
N THR A 38 -3.90 3.83 -2.97
CA THR A 38 -3.73 5.11 -2.30
C THR A 38 -3.01 4.86 -0.98
N VAL A 39 -1.81 5.40 -0.82
CA VAL A 39 -1.00 5.30 0.40
C VAL A 39 -0.79 6.69 0.97
N PHE A 40 -0.92 6.83 2.28
CA PHE A 40 -0.44 8.00 3.00
C PHE A 40 0.96 7.73 3.52
N PHE A 41 1.96 8.34 2.89
CA PHE A 41 3.35 8.27 3.33
C PHE A 41 3.62 9.33 4.40
N GLU A 42 4.36 8.95 5.44
CA GLU A 42 4.69 9.88 6.54
C GLU A 42 5.56 11.05 6.07
N ARG A 43 6.43 10.82 5.07
CA ARG A 43 7.28 11.88 4.49
C ARG A 43 6.66 12.60 3.30
N ALA A 44 5.92 11.90 2.46
CA ALA A 44 5.44 12.42 1.17
C ALA A 44 3.94 12.75 1.13
N GLY A 45 3.20 12.46 2.21
CA GLY A 45 1.76 12.64 2.28
C GLY A 45 0.98 11.61 1.44
N LYS A 46 -0.24 11.99 1.05
CA LYS A 46 -1.15 11.11 0.28
C LYS A 46 -0.68 10.99 -1.17
N ARG A 47 -0.33 9.77 -1.60
CA ARG A 47 -0.02 9.44 -3.00
C ARG A 47 -0.89 8.30 -3.51
N LYS A 48 -1.30 8.42 -4.77
CA LYS A 48 -1.96 7.35 -5.52
C LYS A 48 -0.92 6.77 -6.48
N LEU A 49 -0.67 5.48 -6.35
CA LEU A 49 0.31 4.73 -7.14
C LEU A 49 -0.39 3.52 -7.76
N VAL A 50 0.15 2.99 -8.84
CA VAL A 50 -0.31 1.70 -9.39
C VAL A 50 0.56 0.63 -8.75
N ALA A 51 -0.05 -0.37 -8.11
CA ALA A 51 0.62 -1.34 -7.25
C ALA A 51 1.80 -2.04 -7.95
N ARG A 52 1.65 -2.39 -9.23
CA ARG A 52 2.71 -3.02 -10.04
C ARG A 52 3.95 -2.14 -10.23
N TYR A 53 3.80 -0.82 -10.24
CA TYR A 53 4.91 0.14 -10.40
C TYR A 53 5.38 0.73 -9.07
N ALA A 54 4.59 0.54 -8.01
CA ALA A 54 4.82 1.18 -6.72
C ALA A 54 5.91 0.50 -5.90
N ASN A 55 6.35 -0.72 -6.25
CA ASN A 55 7.37 -1.50 -5.52
C ASN A 55 7.24 -1.37 -3.99
N LEU A 56 6.02 -1.57 -3.50
CA LEU A 56 5.69 -1.43 -2.08
C LEU A 56 6.00 -2.73 -1.36
N GLU A 57 6.80 -2.63 -0.32
CA GLU A 57 7.07 -3.75 0.58
C GLU A 57 6.07 -3.73 1.74
N PRO A 58 5.32 -4.80 2.01
CA PRO A 58 4.51 -4.89 3.22
C PRO A 58 5.43 -4.91 4.46
N LEU A 59 5.03 -4.17 5.50
CA LEU A 59 5.67 -4.17 6.81
C LEU A 59 4.98 -5.12 7.79
#